data_AF-A9I6U4-F1
#
_entry.id   AF-A9I6U4-F1
#
_cell.length_a   1.000
_cell.length_b   1.000
_cell.length_c   1.000
_cell.angle_alpha   90.00
_cell.angle_beta   90.00
_cell.angle_gamma   90.00
#
_symmetry.space_group_name_H-M   'P 1'
#
loop_
_entity.id
_entity.type
_entity.pdbx_description
1 polymer ?
#
loop_
_entity_poly.entity_id
_entity_poly.type
_entity_poly.pdbx_seq_one_letter_code
_entity_poly.pdbx_strand_id
1 'polypeptide(L)'
;MKRCVVGVQQLDCPPPQGGEIPSILFPSLASLAAVLSDDNRHLLHLIHNKQPKSLTELAELSGRKVPNLSRTLKTMADYGLVSLQRNVRDVQPTALATEFLVVLD
;
A
#
# COMPACT_ATOMS: atom_id res chain seq x y z
N MET A 1 -16.76 2.43 1.48
CA MET A 1 -15.49 1.78 1.07
C MET A 1 -14.92 2.59 -0.08
N LYS A 2 -13.64 3.00 -0.02
CA LYS A 2 -12.99 3.78 -1.07
C LYS A 2 -12.23 2.83 -1.99
N ARG A 3 -12.61 2.78 -3.27
CA ARG A 3 -11.89 2.03 -4.31
C ARG A 3 -10.64 2.82 -4.70
N CYS A 4 -9.46 2.22 -4.62
CA CYS A 4 -8.23 2.81 -5.15
C CYS A 4 -7.94 2.21 -6.53
N VAL A 5 -7.95 3.07 -7.55
CA VAL A 5 -7.56 2.73 -8.93
C VAL A 5 -6.06 2.89 -9.05
N VAL A 6 -5.37 1.81 -9.41
CA VAL A 6 -3.91 1.77 -9.50
C VAL A 6 -3.50 1.63 -10.96
N GLY A 7 -2.72 2.59 -11.46
CA GLY A 7 -2.18 2.59 -12.82
C GLY A 7 -0.67 2.35 -12.82
N VAL A 8 -0.15 1.79 -13.91
CA VAL A 8 1.28 1.64 -14.17
C VAL A 8 1.66 2.59 -15.31
N GLN A 9 2.62 3.48 -15.08
CA GLN A 9 3.17 4.35 -16.11
C GLN A 9 4.23 3.58 -16.89
N GLN A 10 4.02 3.35 -18.19
CA GLN A 10 5.12 3.16 -19.12
C GLN A 10 5.67 4.54 -19.48
N LEU A 11 7.00 4.69 -19.39
CA LEU A 11 7.73 5.83 -19.97
C LEU A 11 7.23 5.98 -21.43
N ASP A 12 6.79 7.19 -21.81
CA ASP A 12 6.30 7.60 -23.13
C ASP A 12 4.82 7.31 -23.51
N CYS A 13 3.85 7.60 -22.63
CA CYS A 13 2.45 7.77 -23.05
C CYS A 13 1.78 9.02 -22.45
N PRO A 14 1.04 9.81 -23.26
CA PRO A 14 0.19 10.87 -22.72
C PRO A 14 -0.89 10.25 -21.81
N PRO A 15 -1.31 10.96 -20.74
CA PRO A 15 -2.30 10.43 -19.81
C PRO A 15 -3.59 10.04 -20.56
N PRO A 16 -4.16 8.86 -20.30
CA PRO A 16 -5.34 8.37 -21.02
C PRO A 16 -6.53 9.32 -20.80
N GLN A 17 -7.08 9.84 -21.91
CA GLN A 17 -8.13 10.89 -21.94
C GLN A 17 -9.56 10.33 -21.77
N GLY A 18 -9.75 9.14 -21.18
CA GLY A 18 -11.08 8.49 -21.16
C GLY A 18 -11.28 7.28 -20.25
N GLY A 19 -10.37 6.99 -19.32
CA GLY A 19 -10.52 5.92 -18.33
C GLY A 19 -10.32 6.45 -16.91
N GLU A 20 -10.82 5.74 -15.89
CA GLU A 20 -10.70 6.12 -14.48
C GLU A 20 -9.29 6.64 -14.16
N ILE A 21 -9.18 7.91 -13.76
CA ILE A 21 -7.89 8.54 -13.46
C ILE A 21 -7.23 7.72 -12.34
N PRO A 22 -6.07 7.08 -12.58
CA PRO A 22 -5.44 6.27 -11.56
C PRO A 22 -5.02 7.18 -10.41
N SER A 23 -5.49 6.86 -9.20
CA SER A 23 -5.15 7.63 -8.00
C SER A 23 -3.69 7.45 -7.60
N ILE A 24 -3.05 6.38 -8.10
CA ILE A 24 -1.66 6.03 -7.81
C ILE A 24 -1.01 5.56 -9.12
N LEU A 25 0.14 6.14 -9.46
CA LEU A 25 0.97 5.76 -10.62
C LEU A 25 2.22 5.03 -10.16
N PHE A 26 2.41 3.81 -10.63
CA PHE A 26 3.62 3.01 -10.42
C PHE A 26 4.57 3.15 -11.61
N PRO A 27 5.90 3.15 -11.39
CA PRO A 27 6.88 3.30 -12.48
C PRO A 27 7.04 2.05 -13.36
N SER A 28 6.52 0.89 -12.91
CA SER A 28 6.53 -0.36 -13.67
C SER A 28 5.58 -1.40 -13.07
N LEU A 29 5.22 -2.41 -13.86
CA LEU A 29 4.43 -3.56 -13.40
C LEU A 29 5.16 -4.36 -12.32
N ALA A 30 6.49 -4.43 -12.41
CA ALA A 30 7.33 -5.08 -11.39
C ALA A 30 7.23 -4.35 -10.04
N SER A 31 7.26 -3.02 -10.03
CA SER A 31 7.05 -2.21 -8.82
C SER A 31 5.64 -2.40 -8.26
N LEU A 32 4.63 -2.45 -9.12
CA LEU A 32 3.25 -2.75 -8.71
C LEU A 32 3.16 -4.13 -8.04
N ALA A 33 3.69 -5.17 -8.69
CA ALA A 33 3.65 -6.53 -8.19
C ALA A 33 4.41 -6.71 -6.87
N ALA A 34 5.51 -5.97 -6.68
CA ALA A 34 6.25 -5.97 -5.42
C ALA A 34 5.42 -5.35 -4.28
N VAL A 35 4.75 -4.22 -4.53
CA VAL A 35 3.97 -3.49 -3.51
C VAL A 35 2.64 -4.18 -3.22
N LEU A 36 1.93 -4.65 -4.26
CA LEU A 36 0.67 -5.39 -4.15
C LEU A 36 0.86 -6.91 -4.22
N SER A 37 1.99 -7.40 -3.72
CA SER A 37 2.23 -8.84 -3.55
C SER A 37 1.22 -9.46 -2.58
N ASP A 38 1.05 -10.78 -2.63
CA ASP A 38 0.04 -11.46 -1.82
C ASP A 38 0.24 -11.24 -0.31
N ASP A 39 1.47 -11.40 0.18
CA ASP A 39 1.87 -11.07 1.55
C ASP A 39 1.50 -9.65 1.96
N ASN A 40 1.70 -8.71 1.05
CA ASN A 40 1.47 -7.30 1.29
C ASN A 40 -0.02 -6.95 1.30
N ARG A 41 -0.82 -7.58 0.44
CA ARG A 41 -2.29 -7.47 0.49
C ARG A 41 -2.84 -8.07 1.78
N HIS A 42 -2.34 -9.24 2.19
CA HIS A 42 -2.67 -9.83 3.48
C HIS A 42 -2.30 -8.90 4.64
N LEU A 43 -1.12 -8.27 4.59
CA LEU A 43 -0.70 -7.29 5.58
C LEU A 43 -1.67 -6.08 5.65
N LEU A 44 -2.07 -5.54 4.51
CA LEU A 44 -3.03 -4.42 4.44
C LEU A 44 -4.40 -4.81 5.04
N HIS A 45 -4.89 -6.00 4.71
CA HIS A 45 -6.11 -6.54 5.31
C HIS A 45 -5.98 -6.74 6.82
N LEU A 46 -4.83 -7.22 7.28
CA LEU A 46 -4.57 -7.43 8.69
C LEU A 46 -4.54 -6.10 9.45
N ILE A 47 -3.88 -5.07 8.90
CA ILE A 47 -3.87 -3.72 9.46
C ILE A 47 -5.29 -3.15 9.53
N HIS A 48 -6.09 -3.33 8.47
CA HIS A 48 -7.47 -2.84 8.43
C HIS A 48 -8.37 -3.51 9.47
N ASN A 49 -8.27 -4.85 9.60
CA ASN A 49 -9.10 -5.62 10.52
C ASN A 49 -8.67 -5.49 11.98
N LYS A 50 -7.37 -5.47 12.26
CA LYS A 50 -6.83 -5.48 13.63
C LYS A 50 -6.51 -4.11 14.18
N GLN A 51 -6.35 -3.10 13.31
CA GLN A 51 -6.02 -1.71 13.69
C GLN A 51 -4.92 -1.64 14.76
N PRO A 52 -3.74 -2.23 14.49
CA PRO A 52 -2.65 -2.26 15.46
C PRO A 52 -2.25 -0.84 15.84
N LYS A 53 -1.91 -0.64 17.12
CA LYS A 53 -1.51 0.66 17.69
C LYS A 53 -0.02 0.93 17.50
N SER A 54 0.78 -0.09 17.18
CA SER A 54 2.21 0.04 16.94
C SER A 54 2.71 -0.90 15.84
N LEU A 55 3.91 -0.61 15.30
CA LEU A 55 4.62 -1.51 14.38
C LEU A 55 5.03 -2.82 15.04
N THR A 56 5.28 -2.81 16.35
CA THR A 56 5.66 -4.01 17.11
C THR A 56 4.49 -4.96 17.23
N GLU A 57 3.30 -4.45 17.53
CA GLU A 57 2.07 -5.26 17.56
C GLU A 57 1.75 -5.83 16.17
N LEU A 58 1.90 -5.02 15.12
CA LEU A 58 1.75 -5.50 13.74
C LEU A 58 2.77 -6.60 13.39
N ALA A 59 4.00 -6.50 13.90
CA ALA A 59 5.03 -7.52 13.72
C ALA A 59 4.66 -8.85 14.37
N GLU A 60 4.12 -8.80 15.59
CA GLU A 60 3.64 -9.99 16.29
C GLU A 60 2.45 -10.64 15.56
N LEU A 61 1.49 -9.83 15.09
CA LEU A 61 0.32 -10.33 14.37
C LEU A 61 0.64 -10.90 12.98
N SER A 62 1.59 -10.29 12.27
CA SER A 62 1.99 -10.73 10.93
C SER A 62 3.10 -11.78 10.93
N GLY A 63 3.74 -12.02 12.07
CA GLY A 63 4.93 -12.88 12.17
C GLY A 63 6.17 -12.34 11.45
N ARG A 64 6.16 -11.07 11.02
CA ARG A 64 7.25 -10.44 10.25
C ARG A 64 8.09 -9.54 11.16
N LYS A 65 9.37 -9.36 10.83
CA LYS A 65 10.27 -8.47 11.57
C LYS A 65 9.89 -7.00 11.38
N VAL A 66 9.84 -6.22 12.46
CA VAL A 66 9.60 -4.76 12.47
C VAL A 66 10.40 -3.99 11.40
N PRO A 67 11.73 -4.16 11.24
CA PRO A 67 12.47 -3.41 10.21
C PRO A 67 12.04 -3.71 8.78
N ASN A 68 11.52 -4.90 8.48
CA ASN A 68 11.01 -5.26 7.16
C ASN A 68 9.64 -4.62 6.92
N LEU A 69 8.78 -4.63 7.94
CA LEU A 69 7.49 -3.96 7.91
C LEU A 69 7.65 -2.45 7.73
N SER A 70 8.58 -1.84 8.46
CA SER A 70 8.83 -0.40 8.38
C SER A 70 9.20 0.06 6.96
N ARG A 71 10.08 -0.67 6.26
CA ARG A 71 10.42 -0.36 4.85
C ARG A 71 9.20 -0.52 3.94
N THR A 72 8.50 -1.64 4.06
CA THR A 72 7.33 -1.96 3.23
C THR A 72 6.22 -0.93 3.41
N LEU A 73 5.89 -0.61 4.67
CA LEU A 73 4.87 0.36 5.02
C LEU A 73 5.25 1.77 4.58
N LYS A 74 6.54 2.12 4.60
CA LYS A 74 6.99 3.41 4.09
C LYS A 74 6.76 3.51 2.58
N THR A 75 7.15 2.49 1.82
CA THR A 75 6.84 2.43 0.39
C THR A 75 5.34 2.49 0.12
N MET A 76 4.53 1.72 0.85
CA MET A 76 3.07 1.77 0.75
C MET A 76 2.49 3.13 1.13
N ALA A 77 3.09 3.83 2.09
CA ALA A 77 2.66 5.17 2.48
C ALA A 77 3.01 6.24 1.45
N ASP A 78 4.18 6.14 0.80
CA ASP A 78 4.54 6.97 -0.35
C ASP A 78 3.52 6.83 -1.49
N TYR A 79 3.01 5.61 -1.72
CA TYR A 79 1.94 5.36 -2.69
C TYR A 79 0.53 5.69 -2.17
N GLY A 80 0.37 6.15 -0.93
CA GLY A 80 -0.95 6.47 -0.38
C GLY A 80 -1.84 5.26 -0.06
N LEU A 81 -1.27 4.05 -0.02
CA LEU A 81 -1.97 2.81 0.36
C LEU A 81 -2.17 2.71 1.87
N VAL A 82 -1.22 3.26 2.63
CA VAL A 82 -1.17 3.24 4.10
C VAL A 82 -0.88 4.64 4.62
N SER A 83 -1.50 5.02 5.74
CA SER A 83 -1.07 6.17 6.53
C SER A 83 -0.25 5.69 7.72
N LEU A 84 0.88 6.34 7.96
CA LEU A 84 1.70 6.10 9.14
C LEU A 84 1.57 7.31 10.07
N GLN A 85 0.77 7.17 11.12
CA GLN A 85 0.62 8.19 12.15
C GLN A 85 1.72 8.00 13.19
N ARG A 86 2.58 9.01 13.33
CA ARG A 86 3.64 8.99 14.35
C ARG A 86 3.10 9.62 15.63
N ASN A 87 3.00 8.80 16.66
CA ASN A 87 2.76 9.25 18.04
C ASN A 87 4.11 9.42 18.76
N VAL A 88 4.07 10.01 19.95
CA VAL A 88 5.27 10.40 20.75
C VAL A 88 6.25 9.23 20.98
N ARG A 89 5.77 7.98 20.99
CA ARG A 89 6.59 6.78 21.20
C ARG A 89 6.49 5.72 20.11
N ASP A 90 5.43 5.74 19.30
CA ASP A 90 5.11 4.64 18.40
C ASP A 90 4.59 5.13 17.05
N VAL A 91 4.76 4.30 16.02
CA VAL A 91 4.18 4.53 14.70
C VAL A 91 2.97 3.61 14.55
N GLN A 92 1.81 4.22 14.38
CA GLN A 92 0.55 3.52 14.16
C GLN A 92 0.26 3.46 12.65
N PRO A 93 0.25 2.27 12.05
CA PRO A 93 -0.11 2.09 10.65
C PRO A 93 -1.63 1.96 10.47
N THR A 94 -2.17 2.67 9.48
CA THR A 94 -3.59 2.63 9.11
C THR A 94 -3.71 2.34 7.62
N ALA A 95 -4.36 1.23 7.25
CA ALA A 95 -4.61 0.92 5.85
C ALA A 95 -5.69 1.84 5.28
N LEU A 96 -5.35 2.61 4.25
CA LEU A 96 -6.28 3.51 3.55
C LEU A 96 -7.01 2.80 2.41
N ALA A 97 -6.36 1.80 1.82
CA ALA A 97 -6.88 1.00 0.72
C ALA A 97 -6.67 -0.49 1.01
N THR A 98 -7.72 -1.27 0.82
CA THR A 98 -7.70 -2.74 0.96
C THR A 98 -8.11 -3.45 -0.33
N GLU A 99 -8.74 -2.74 -1.25
CA GLU A 99 -9.18 -3.26 -2.55
C GLU A 99 -8.51 -2.47 -3.67
N PHE A 100 -8.00 -3.18 -4.67
CA PHE A 100 -7.24 -2.62 -5.77
C PHE A 100 -7.80 -3.12 -7.10
N LEU A 101 -8.10 -2.19 -8.00
CA LEU A 101 -8.35 -2.51 -9.41
C LEU A 101 -7.09 -2.18 -10.20
N VAL A 102 -6.52 -3.18 -10.83
CA VAL A 102 -5.36 -3.04 -11.72
C VAL A 102 -5.88 -3.12 -13.16
N VAL A 103 -5.68 -2.04 -13.91
CA VAL A 103 -6.00 -1.98 -15.34
C VAL A 103 -4.68 -2.05 -16.10
N LEU A 104 -4.57 -3.02 -17.01
CA LEU A 104 -3.45 -3.20 -17.92
C LEU A 104 -3.97 -2.95 -19.34
N ASP A 105 -3.21 -2.23 -20.15
CA ASP A 105 -3.45 -2.08 -21.60
C ASP A 105 -2.71 -3.18 -22.37
#